data_AF-A0A9P5QJC2-F1
#
_entry.id   AF-A0A9P5QJC2-F1
#
_cell.length_a   1.000
_cell.length_b   1.000
_cell.length_c   1.000
_cell.angle_alpha   90.00
_cell.angle_beta   90.00
_cell.angle_gamma   90.00
#
_symmetry.space_group_name_H-M   'P 1'
#
loop_
_entity.id
_entity.type
_entity.pdbx_description
1 polymer ?
#
loop_
_entity_poly.entity_id
_entity_poly.type
_entity_poly.pdbx_seq_one_letter_code
_entity_poly.pdbx_strand_id
1 'polypeptide(L)' 'DGAETVKIQTKDENAHFVLIAGEPLKEPIVQHGPFVMNTKDEIYKTIIDYQNGQNGFERARNWQSTIA' A
#
# COMPACT_ATOMS: atom_id res chain seq x y z
N ASP A 1 23.10 19.75 11.95
CA ASP A 1 21.78 19.23 12.39
C ASP A 1 20.64 19.85 11.57
N GLY A 2 20.73 19.74 10.23
CA GLY A 2 19.89 20.48 9.29
C GLY A 2 18.62 19.73 8.89
N ALA A 3 17.58 19.80 9.71
CA ALA A 3 16.25 19.39 9.26
C ALA A 3 15.73 20.43 8.25
N GLU A 4 15.47 20.01 7.00
CA GLU A 4 14.79 20.83 6.00
C GLU A 4 13.31 20.95 6.36
N THR A 5 12.81 22.17 6.52
CA THR A 5 11.43 22.43 6.94
C THR A 5 10.53 22.77 5.76
N VAL A 6 9.27 22.30 5.80
CA VAL A 6 8.22 22.75 4.89
C VAL A 6 7.37 23.82 5.58
N LYS A 7 7.29 25.02 4.99
CA LYS A 7 6.42 26.11 5.48
C LYS A 7 5.10 26.10 4.72
N ILE A 8 3.99 26.11 5.47
CA ILE A 8 2.63 26.13 4.92
C ILE A 8 1.92 27.39 5.45
N GLN A 9 1.25 28.13 4.57
CA GLN A 9 0.53 29.36 4.93
C GLN A 9 -0.74 29.50 4.08
N THR A 10 -1.84 29.87 4.72
CA THR A 10 -3.05 30.37 4.06
C THR A 10 -3.18 31.88 4.27
N LYS A 11 -3.93 32.56 3.39
CA LYS A 11 -4.20 33.99 3.52
C LYS A 11 -5.56 34.23 4.17
N ASP A 12 -6.62 33.82 3.47
CA ASP A 12 -7.99 34.26 3.80
C ASP A 12 -8.97 33.09 4.08
N GLU A 13 -8.58 31.86 3.74
CA GLU A 13 -9.40 30.65 3.91
C GLU A 13 -8.69 29.57 4.74
N ASN A 14 -9.48 28.65 5.28
CA ASN A 14 -8.98 27.50 6.02
C ASN A 14 -8.36 26.47 5.07
N ALA A 15 -7.18 25.96 5.41
CA ALA A 15 -6.63 24.78 4.76
C ALA A 15 -6.92 23.54 5.60
N HIS A 16 -7.36 22.49 4.92
CA HIS A 16 -7.48 21.16 5.49
C HIS A 16 -6.62 20.22 4.64
N PHE A 17 -5.52 19.73 5.21
CA PHE A 17 -4.56 18.90 4.50
C PHE A 17 -3.91 17.90 5.45
N VAL A 18 -3.30 16.88 4.85
CA VAL A 18 -2.37 15.98 5.52
C VAL A 18 -1.00 16.12 4.85
N LEU A 19 0.06 16.08 5.66
CA LEU A 19 1.43 15.97 5.18
C LEU A 19 1.95 14.59 5.59
N ILE A 20 2.32 13.78 4.60
CA ILE A 20 2.85 12.43 4.81
C ILE A 20 4.27 12.41 4.25
N ALA A 21 5.21 11.99 5.07
CA ALA A 21 6.60 11.78 4.71
C ALA A 21 7.04 10.40 5.22
N GLY A 22 8.00 9.78 4.54
CA GLY A 22 8.53 8.48 4.90
C GLY A 22 9.91 8.28 4.29
N GLU A 23 10.70 7.41 4.92
CA GLU A 23 12.00 7.04 4.39
C GLU A 23 11.83 6.13 3.15
N PRO A 24 12.50 6.42 2.02
CA PRO A 24 12.47 5.52 0.87
C PRO A 24 13.14 4.17 1.21
N LEU A 25 12.42 3.06 0.99
CA LEU A 25 12.97 1.71 1.17
C LEU A 25 14.09 1.37 0.17
N LYS A 26 14.12 2.06 -0.98
CA LYS A 26 15.09 1.82 -2.07
C LYS A 26 15.08 0.38 -2.61
N GLU A 27 13.93 -0.29 -2.52
CA GLU A 27 13.73 -1.62 -3.07
C GLU A 27 12.95 -1.55 -4.40
N PRO A 28 13.08 -2.57 -5.28
CA PRO A 28 12.23 -2.67 -6.45
C PRO A 28 10.76 -2.77 -6.06
N ILE A 29 9.90 -2.13 -6.86
CA ILE A 29 8.45 -2.17 -6.71
C ILE A 29 7.86 -2.84 -7.94
N VAL A 30 7.17 -3.96 -7.73
CA VAL A 30 6.38 -4.66 -8.75
C VAL A 30 4.94 -4.74 -8.25
N GLN A 31 4.01 -4.11 -8.97
CA GLN A 31 2.60 -4.07 -8.62
C GLN A 31 1.74 -4.81 -9.65
N HIS A 32 0.79 -5.61 -9.16
CA HIS A 32 -0.28 -6.20 -9.97
C HIS A 32 -1.59 -6.19 -9.20
N GLY A 33 -2.50 -5.27 -9.56
CA GLY A 33 -3.78 -5.11 -8.89
C GLY A 33 -3.59 -4.83 -7.38
N PRO A 34 -4.16 -5.67 -6.49
CA PRO A 34 -4.08 -5.48 -5.04
C PRO A 34 -2.74 -5.91 -4.42
N PHE A 35 -1.81 -6.46 -5.21
CA PHE A 35 -0.56 -7.02 -4.71
C PHE A 35 0.64 -6.18 -5.12
N VAL A 36 1.53 -5.91 -4.17
CA VAL A 36 2.81 -5.19 -4.35
C VAL A 36 3.91 -6.03 -3.73
N MET A 37 4.91 -6.41 -4.53
CA MET A 37 6.08 -7.22 -4.13
C MET A 37 7.36 -6.63 -4.72
N ASN A 38 8.52 -7.24 -4.44
CA ASN A 38 9.80 -6.78 -4.97
C ASN A 38 10.17 -7.42 -6.31
N THR A 39 9.59 -8.57 -6.67
CA THR A 39 9.88 -9.30 -7.92
C THR A 39 8.63 -9.76 -8.67
N LYS A 40 8.76 -10.06 -9.97
CA LYS A 40 7.67 -10.61 -10.79
C LYS A 40 7.25 -12.02 -10.36
N ASP A 41 8.21 -12.85 -9.96
CA ASP A 41 7.94 -14.22 -9.53
C ASP A 41 7.14 -14.25 -8.23
N GLU A 42 7.43 -13.34 -7.30
CA GLU A 42 6.61 -13.16 -6.09
C GLU A 42 5.18 -12.73 -6.42
N ILE A 43 4.98 -11.84 -7.39
CA ILE A 43 3.63 -11.48 -7.86
C ILE A 43 2.90 -12.71 -8.41
N TYR A 44 3.52 -13.49 -9.28
CA TYR A 44 2.89 -14.70 -9.83
C TYR A 44 2.53 -15.71 -8.74
N LYS A 45 3.44 -15.90 -7.77
CA LYS A 45 3.17 -16.75 -6.60
C LYS A 45 2.00 -16.22 -5.77
N THR A 46 1.96 -14.93 -5.46
CA THR A 46 0.88 -14.32 -4.66
C THR A 46 -0.48 -14.44 -5.33
N ILE A 47 -0.54 -14.30 -6.67
CA ILE A 47 -1.77 -14.52 -7.43
C ILE A 47 -2.25 -15.97 -7.28
N ILE A 48 -1.35 -16.95 -7.44
CA ILE A 48 -1.68 -18.37 -7.25
C ILE A 48 -2.13 -18.64 -5.82
N ASP A 49 -1.46 -18.04 -4.83
CA ASP A 49 -1.77 -18.20 -3.42
C ASP A 49 -3.17 -17.64 -3.08
N TYR A 50 -3.52 -16.49 -3.64
CA TYR A 50 -4.85 -15.90 -3.52
C TYR A 50 -5.92 -16.78 -4.17
N GLN A 51 -5.71 -17.21 -5.43
CA GLN A 51 -6.65 -18.05 -6.17
C GLN A 51 -6.89 -19.40 -5.47
N ASN A 52 -5.84 -19.98 -4.89
CA ASN A 52 -5.93 -21.23 -4.16
C ASN A 52 -6.33 -21.04 -2.69
N GLY A 53 -6.43 -19.81 -2.17
CA GLY A 53 -6.68 -19.56 -0.75
C GLY A 53 -5.66 -20.26 0.15
N GLN A 54 -4.38 -19.93 -0.01
CA GLN A 54 -3.26 -20.49 0.76
C GLN A 54 -2.25 -19.40 1.10
N ASN A 55 -1.27 -19.72 1.96
CA ASN A 55 -0.17 -18.82 2.34
C ASN A 55 -0.67 -17.46 2.86
N GLY A 56 -1.71 -17.47 3.70
CA GLY A 56 -2.34 -16.27 4.28
C GLY A 56 -3.74 -15.96 3.74
N PHE A 57 -4.14 -16.54 2.60
CA PHE A 57 -5.47 -16.37 2.00
C PHE A 57 -6.46 -17.50 2.31
N GLU A 58 -6.21 -18.36 3.30
CA GLU A 58 -7.03 -19.55 3.61
C GLU A 58 -8.49 -19.21 3.91
N ARG A 59 -8.72 -18.03 4.49
CA ARG A 59 -10.07 -17.55 4.82
C ARG A 59 -10.82 -16.99 3.62
N ALA A 60 -10.16 -16.72 2.49
CA ALA A 60 -10.80 -16.09 1.33
C ALA A 60 -11.84 -17.00 0.65
N ARG A 61 -11.67 -18.33 0.71
CA ARG A 61 -12.48 -19.28 -0.08
C ARG A 61 -13.99 -19.18 0.16
N ASN A 62 -14.40 -18.94 1.41
CA ASN A 62 -15.81 -18.95 1.82
C ASN A 62 -16.19 -17.67 2.57
N TRP A 63 -15.33 -16.65 2.54
CA TRP A 63 -15.62 -15.40 3.23
C TRP A 63 -16.60 -14.56 2.41
N GLN A 64 -17.65 -14.09 3.08
CA GLN A 64 -18.63 -13.16 2.53
C GLN A 64 -18.81 -12.04 3.55
N SER A 65 -18.67 -10.79 3.10
CA SER A 65 -18.99 -9.62 3.92
C SER A 65 -20.49 -9.53 4.19
N THR A 66 -20.88 -8.99 5.35
CA THR A 66 -22.28 -8.68 5.69
C THR A 66 -22.68 -7.25 5.36
N ILE A 67 -21.71 -6.41 4.99
CA ILE A 67 -21.89 -4.96 4.75
C ILE A 67 -21.61 -4.56 3.30
N ALA A 68 -21.25 -5.53 2.45
CA ALA A 68 -21.09 -5.33 1.02
C ALA A 68 -22.41 -5.57 0.29
#